data_AF-A0A3S3KU77-F1
#
_entry.id   AF-A0A3S3KU77-F1
#
_cell.length_a   1.000
_cell.length_b   1.000
_cell.length_c   1.000
_cell.angle_alpha   90.00
_cell.angle_beta   90.00
_cell.angle_gamma   90.00
#
_symmetry.space_group_name_H-M   'P 1'
#
loop_
_entity.id
_entity.type
_entity.pdbx_description
1 polymer ?
#
loop_
_entity_poly.entity_id
_entity_poly.type
_entity_poly.pdbx_seq_one_letter_code
_entity_poly.pdbx_strand_id
1 'polypeptide(L)'
;MTPHHCAMPECTDVATGIFCPDHYIALPPKQAQWLVRWQIKMMRCEDADTKQHMREQLHGYTQEAVRTLQNSGAKSSQAAPESARHLSPTAVAGAEPSQVQA
;
A
#
# COMPACT_ATOMS: atom_id res chain seq x y z
N MET A 1 -12.58 12.19 -18.99
CA MET A 1 -13.01 11.32 -17.87
C MET A 1 -14.07 12.10 -17.11
N THR A 2 -15.20 11.46 -16.80
CA THR A 2 -16.25 12.11 -16.02
C THR A 2 -15.82 12.21 -14.56
N PRO A 3 -16.10 13.34 -13.88
CA PRO A 3 -15.88 13.45 -12.44
C PRO A 3 -16.62 12.32 -11.71
N HIS A 4 -15.95 11.71 -10.74
CA HIS A 4 -16.54 10.71 -9.85
C HIS A 4 -15.93 10.84 -8.45
N HIS A 5 -16.47 10.13 -7.47
CA HIS A 5 -15.90 10.11 -6.13
C HIS A 5 -14.55 9.37 -6.11
N CYS A 6 -13.63 9.87 -5.29
CA CYS A 6 -12.36 9.22 -4.99
C CYS A 6 -12.59 7.77 -4.51
N ALA A 7 -11.73 6.84 -4.93
CA ALA A 7 -11.81 5.44 -4.48
C ALA A 7 -11.41 5.21 -3.01
N MET A 8 -10.86 6.23 -2.34
CA MET A 8 -10.57 6.16 -0.91
C MET A 8 -11.87 6.13 -0.11
N PRO A 9 -12.09 5.15 0.78
CA PRO A 9 -13.24 5.16 1.69
C PRO A 9 -13.32 6.46 2.48
N GLU A 10 -14.54 6.96 2.65
CA GLU A 10 -14.85 8.19 3.41
C GLU A 10 -14.30 9.51 2.81
N CYS A 11 -13.55 9.45 1.71
CA CYS A 11 -13.12 10.65 0.98
C CYS A 11 -14.29 11.22 0.18
N THR A 12 -14.60 12.50 0.40
CA THR A 12 -15.69 13.21 -0.29
C THR A 12 -15.23 13.95 -1.55
N ASP A 13 -13.92 13.98 -1.80
CA ASP A 13 -13.34 14.71 -2.92
C ASP A 13 -13.68 14.09 -4.27
N VAL A 14 -13.74 14.96 -5.28
CA VAL A 14 -13.88 14.57 -6.68
C VAL A 14 -12.56 14.09 -7.25
N ALA A 15 -12.63 13.07 -8.09
CA ALA A 15 -11.52 12.50 -8.82
C ALA A 15 -11.78 12.55 -10.32
N THR A 16 -10.73 12.86 -11.08
CA THR A 16 -10.71 12.73 -12.55
C THR A 16 -10.06 11.41 -12.99
N GLY A 17 -9.22 10.82 -12.13
CA GLY A 17 -8.72 9.44 -12.20
C GLY A 17 -9.28 8.60 -11.05
N ILE A 18 -8.59 7.53 -10.64
CA ILE A 18 -9.06 6.62 -9.57
C ILE A 18 -9.12 7.29 -8.19
N PHE A 19 -8.20 8.20 -7.91
CA PHE A 19 -8.07 8.92 -6.64
C PHE A 19 -8.11 10.43 -6.87
N CYS A 20 -8.51 11.19 -5.84
CA CYS A 20 -8.33 12.64 -5.83
C CYS A 20 -6.83 13.01 -5.82
N PRO A 21 -6.45 14.27 -6.12
CA PRO A 21 -5.05 14.68 -6.20
C PRO A 21 -4.23 14.35 -4.95
N ASP A 22 -4.77 14.56 -3.76
CA ASP A 22 -4.07 14.27 -2.49
C ASP A 22 -3.77 12.78 -2.33
N HIS A 23 -4.76 11.91 -2.52
CA HIS A 23 -4.57 10.46 -2.42
C HIS A 23 -3.70 9.90 -3.55
N TYR A 24 -3.73 10.52 -4.74
CA TYR A 24 -2.81 10.18 -5.82
C TYR A 24 -1.36 10.48 -5.46
N ILE A 25 -1.09 11.65 -4.87
CA ILE A 25 0.26 12.08 -4.45
C ILE A 25 0.77 11.25 -3.26
N ALA A 26 -0.12 10.83 -2.36
CA ALA A 26 0.22 10.00 -1.22
C ALA A 26 0.58 8.54 -1.57
N LEU A 27 0.25 8.08 -2.78
CA LEU A 27 0.61 6.73 -3.22
C LEU A 27 2.10 6.60 -3.55
N PRO A 28 2.71 5.41 -3.38
CA PRO A 28 4.01 5.12 -3.95
C PRO A 28 4.02 5.42 -5.46
N PRO A 29 4.99 6.18 -5.99
CA PRO A 29 4.96 6.67 -7.36
C PRO A 29 4.80 5.57 -8.41
N LYS A 30 5.43 4.40 -8.19
CA LYS A 30 5.30 3.23 -9.08
C LYS A 30 3.87 2.71 -9.12
N GLN A 31 3.19 2.63 -7.98
CA GLN A 31 1.81 2.17 -7.87
C GLN A 31 0.85 3.18 -8.53
N ALA A 32 1.03 4.47 -8.25
CA ALA A 32 0.24 5.56 -8.83
C ALA A 32 0.34 5.60 -10.38
N GLN A 33 1.58 5.57 -10.92
CA GLN A 33 1.81 5.56 -12.36
C GLN A 33 1.22 4.33 -13.02
N TRP A 34 1.36 3.18 -12.40
CA TRP A 34 0.88 1.92 -12.96
C TRP A 34 -0.65 1.87 -13.00
N LEU A 35 -1.35 2.32 -11.95
CA LEU A 35 -2.82 2.39 -11.92
C LEU A 35 -3.38 3.26 -13.04
N VAL A 36 -2.78 4.45 -13.26
CA VAL A 36 -3.17 5.34 -14.35
C VAL A 36 -2.95 4.69 -15.71
N ARG A 37 -1.78 4.07 -15.93
CA ARG A 37 -1.48 3.36 -17.18
C ARG A 37 -2.44 2.21 -17.44
N TRP A 38 -2.79 1.45 -16.40
CA TRP A 38 -3.75 0.35 -16.50
C TRP A 38 -5.16 0.84 -16.84
N GLN A 39 -5.62 1.90 -16.18
CA GLN A 39 -6.92 2.52 -16.47
C GLN A 39 -6.99 3.03 -17.92
N ILE A 40 -5.95 3.70 -18.40
CA ILE A 40 -5.87 4.15 -19.81
C ILE A 40 -5.91 2.94 -20.76
N LYS A 41 -5.15 1.88 -20.46
CA LYS A 41 -5.15 0.66 -21.27
C LYS A 41 -6.55 0.03 -21.33
N MET A 42 -7.25 -0.04 -20.21
CA MET A 42 -8.62 -0.55 -20.11
C MET A 42 -9.61 0.33 -20.90
N MET A 43 -9.50 1.66 -20.81
CA MET A 43 -10.37 2.57 -21.56
C MET A 43 -10.20 2.42 -23.08
N ARG A 44 -8.98 2.11 -23.54
CA ARG A 44 -8.65 1.86 -24.94
C ARG A 44 -8.96 0.43 -25.42
N CYS A 45 -9.32 -0.48 -24.53
CA CYS A 45 -9.68 -1.85 -24.89
C CYS A 45 -11.09 -1.87 -25.49
N GLU A 46 -11.20 -2.40 -26.71
CA GLU A 46 -12.45 -2.52 -27.47
C GLU A 46 -13.16 -3.85 -27.21
N ASP A 47 -12.39 -4.92 -26.98
CA ASP A 47 -12.93 -6.24 -26.66
C ASP A 47 -13.64 -6.25 -25.29
N ALA A 48 -14.91 -6.67 -25.28
CA ALA A 48 -15.77 -6.55 -24.11
C ALA A 48 -15.34 -7.48 -22.97
N ASP A 49 -14.94 -8.71 -23.29
CA ASP A 49 -14.54 -9.74 -22.31
C ASP A 49 -13.21 -9.36 -21.66
N THR A 50 -12.20 -9.02 -22.46
CA THR A 50 -10.92 -8.51 -21.99
C THR A 50 -11.10 -7.25 -21.17
N LYS A 51 -11.97 -6.32 -21.60
CA LYS A 51 -12.25 -5.09 -20.85
C LYS A 51 -12.92 -5.38 -19.51
N GLN A 52 -13.77 -6.41 -19.42
CA GLN A 52 -14.38 -6.82 -18.17
C GLN A 52 -13.33 -7.42 -17.22
N HIS A 53 -12.49 -8.33 -17.73
CA HIS A 53 -11.37 -8.87 -16.96
C HIS A 53 -10.42 -7.76 -16.45
N MET A 54 -10.09 -6.80 -17.31
CA MET A 54 -9.24 -5.66 -16.95
C MET A 54 -9.86 -4.77 -15.87
N ARG A 55 -11.20 -4.62 -15.85
CA ARG A 55 -11.93 -3.90 -14.79
C ARG A 55 -11.82 -4.61 -13.45
N GLU A 56 -11.98 -5.93 -13.45
CA GLU A 56 -11.86 -6.75 -12.23
C GLU A 56 -10.44 -6.67 -11.65
N GLN A 57 -9.43 -6.77 -12.53
CA GLN A 57 -8.04 -6.54 -12.16
C GLN A 57 -7.85 -5.14 -11.58
N LEU A 58 -8.31 -4.09 -12.29
CA LEU A 58 -8.18 -2.71 -11.82
C LEU A 58 -8.83 -2.50 -10.44
N HIS A 59 -9.98 -3.14 -10.19
CA HIS A 59 -10.64 -3.10 -8.89
C HIS A 59 -9.75 -3.69 -7.80
N GLY A 60 -9.17 -4.88 -8.01
CA GLY A 60 -8.26 -5.52 -7.06
C GLY A 60 -7.05 -4.65 -6.72
N TYR A 61 -6.44 -4.04 -7.73
CA TYR A 61 -5.30 -3.14 -7.52
C TYR A 61 -5.67 -1.81 -6.84
N THR A 62 -6.89 -1.32 -7.08
CA THR A 62 -7.42 -0.15 -6.36
C THR A 62 -7.58 -0.48 -4.87
N GLN A 63 -8.10 -1.66 -4.53
CA GLN A 63 -8.21 -2.11 -3.13
C GLN A 63 -6.83 -2.29 -2.46
N GLU A 64 -5.82 -2.72 -3.20
CA GLU A 64 -4.44 -2.74 -2.72
C GLU A 64 -3.92 -1.32 -2.42
N ALA A 65 -4.12 -0.38 -3.35
CA ALA A 65 -3.71 1.01 -3.17
C ALA A 65 -4.41 1.69 -1.99
N VAL A 66 -5.71 1.41 -1.77
CA VAL A 66 -6.44 1.87 -0.58
C VAL A 66 -5.77 1.37 0.69
N ARG A 67 -5.44 0.07 0.77
CA ARG A 67 -4.73 -0.50 1.93
C ARG A 67 -3.35 0.14 2.12
N THR A 68 -2.62 0.41 1.05
CA THR A 68 -1.31 1.08 1.11
C THR A 68 -1.43 2.48 1.73
N LEU A 69 -2.44 3.25 1.32
CA LEU A 69 -2.69 4.60 1.83
C LEU A 69 -3.13 4.59 3.30
N GLN A 70 -4.07 3.71 3.67
CA GLN A 70 -4.52 3.54 5.06
C GLN A 70 -3.35 3.16 5.99
N ASN A 71 -2.47 2.26 5.56
CA ASN A 71 -1.29 1.86 6.33
C ASN A 71 -0.22 2.95 6.40
N SER A 72 -0.16 3.86 5.43
CA SER A 72 0.76 5.00 5.44
C SER A 72 0.30 6.08 6.42
N GLY A 73 -1.01 6.29 6.56
CA GLY A 73 -1.60 7.16 7.59
C GLY A 73 -1.50 6.58 9.01
N ALA A 74 -1.67 5.27 9.19
CA ALA A 74 -1.60 4.61 10.50
C ALA A 74 -0.21 4.69 11.17
N LYS A 75 0.87 4.85 10.38
CA LYS A 75 2.23 5.01 10.89
C LYS A 75 2.47 6.33 11.62
N SER A 76 1.58 7.33 11.46
CA SER A 76 1.66 8.61 12.19
C SER A 76 0.93 8.61 13.55
N SER A 77 0.20 7.55 13.91
CA SER A 77 -0.58 7.48 15.17
C SER A 77 -0.19 6.34 16.11
N GLN A 78 0.94 5.66 15.87
CA GLN A 78 1.56 4.87 16.94
C GLN A 78 2.34 5.80 17.88
N ALA A 79 1.61 6.47 18.78
CA ALA A 79 2.18 6.77 20.09
C ALA A 79 2.48 5.42 20.75
N ALA A 80 3.76 5.11 20.90
CA ALA A 80 4.22 3.91 21.58
C ALA A 80 3.58 3.84 22.98
N PRO A 81 3.05 2.69 23.42
CA PRO A 81 2.78 2.50 24.84
C PRO A 81 4.13 2.44 25.56
N GLU A 82 4.56 3.59 26.09
CA GLU A 82 5.58 3.69 27.14
C GLU A 82 5.01 3.03 28.40
N SER A 83 5.17 1.72 28.54
CA SER A 83 5.01 1.01 29.83
C SER A 83 5.55 -0.40 29.75
N ALA A 84 6.85 -0.55 30.01
CA ALA A 84 7.44 -1.64 30.81
C ALA A 84 8.97 -1.48 30.83
N ARG A 85 9.46 -0.50 31.58
CA ARG A 85 10.79 -0.63 32.23
C ARG A 85 10.65 -1.65 33.36
N HIS A 86 11.77 -2.26 33.74
CA HIS A 86 12.00 -3.25 34.81
C HIS A 86 11.96 -4.71 34.31
N LEU A 87 13.02 -5.54 34.36
CA LEU A 87 14.31 -5.53 35.05
C LEU A 87 15.29 -6.46 34.29
N SER A 88 16.59 -6.13 34.28
CA SER A 88 17.66 -7.11 34.05
C SER A 88 17.72 -8.11 35.21
N PRO A 89 18.15 -9.36 34.96
CA PRO A 89 19.43 -9.75 35.56
C PRO A 89 20.33 -10.66 34.68
N THR A 90 21.61 -10.28 34.67
CA THR A 90 22.80 -11.09 34.98
C THR A 90 23.06 -12.41 34.24
N ALA A 91 24.05 -12.32 33.34
CA ALA A 91 25.25 -13.16 33.16
C ALA A 91 25.16 -14.69 33.23
N VAL A 92 25.56 -15.34 32.13
CA VAL A 92 26.54 -16.44 32.14
C VAL A 92 27.50 -16.31 30.96
N ALA A 93 28.78 -16.47 31.28
CA ALA A 93 29.95 -16.36 30.42
C ALA A 93 30.19 -17.64 29.60
N GLY A 94 30.92 -17.52 28.49
CA GLY A 94 31.55 -18.67 27.83
C GLY A 94 31.95 -18.39 26.38
N ALA A 95 33.23 -18.10 26.17
CA ALA A 95 33.85 -17.84 24.87
C ALA A 95 34.08 -19.11 24.03
N GLU A 96 33.94 -18.93 22.70
CA GLU A 96 34.59 -19.51 21.50
C GLU A 96 35.81 -20.49 21.63
N PRO A 97 36.35 -21.04 20.51
CA PRO A 97 35.85 -22.01 19.50
C PRO A 97 36.82 -23.23 19.40
N SER A 98 36.62 -24.23 18.52
CA SER A 98 37.72 -24.84 17.71
C SER A 98 37.27 -26.06 16.89
N GLN A 99 37.85 -26.15 15.68
CA GLN A 99 37.78 -27.23 14.71
C GLN A 99 38.41 -28.55 15.21
N VAL A 100 37.83 -29.66 14.77
CA VAL A 100 38.44 -31.00 14.58
C VAL A 100 37.61 -31.61 13.43
N GLN A 101 38.19 -32.14 12.35
CA GLN A 101 38.78 -33.48 12.39
C GLN A 101 39.66 -33.75 11.17
N ALA A 102 40.68 -34.58 11.42
CA ALA A 102 41.64 -35.18 10.51
C ALA A 102 41.01 -36.23 9.57
#